data_AF-A0A6P0KHT1-F1
#
_entry.id   AF-A0A6P0KHT1-F1
#
_cell.length_a   1.000
_cell.length_b   1.000
_cell.length_c   1.000
_cell.angle_alpha   90.00
_cell.angle_beta   90.00
_cell.angle_gamma   90.00
#
_symmetry.space_group_name_H-M   'P 1'
#
loop_
_entity.id
_entity.type
_entity.pdbx_description
1 polymer ?
#
loop_
_entity_poly.entity_id
_entity_poly.type
_entity_poly.pdbx_seq_one_letter_code
_entity_poly.pdbx_strand_id
1 'polypeptide(L)'
;MKHLATPDFWYYYRQLPSEIQELADRCYELLKQDPRYPSLHFKKVGRFWSVRVGLHYRAIAVEKDNDLAWFWIGTHAEYDKILGSK
;
A
#
# COMPACT_ATOMS: atom_id res chain seq x y z
N MET A 1 12.63 -2.01 10.11
CA MET A 1 11.32 -1.48 9.71
C MET A 1 10.40 -2.66 9.49
N LYS A 2 9.40 -2.84 10.35
CA LYS A 2 8.36 -3.86 10.17
C LYS A 2 7.22 -3.28 9.33
N HIS A 3 6.54 -4.15 8.60
CA HIS A 3 5.33 -3.81 7.86
C HIS A 3 4.15 -4.52 8.52
N LEU A 4 3.25 -3.74 9.10
CA LEU A 4 2.09 -4.21 9.85
C LEU A 4 0.81 -3.77 9.12
N ALA A 5 -0.19 -4.65 9.05
CA ALA A 5 -1.50 -4.33 8.50
C ALA A 5 -2.50 -4.10 9.63
N THR A 6 -3.21 -2.98 9.60
CA THR A 6 -4.30 -2.70 10.55
C THR A 6 -5.56 -3.49 10.18
N PRO A 7 -6.56 -3.59 11.08
CA PRO A 7 -7.86 -4.17 10.74
C PRO A 7 -8.52 -3.49 9.52
N ASP A 8 -8.38 -2.18 9.38
CA ASP A 8 -8.92 -1.41 8.26
C ASP A 8 -8.28 -1.83 6.94
N PHE A 9 -6.95 -2.06 6.92
CA PHE A 9 -6.29 -2.57 5.72
C PHE A 9 -6.91 -3.88 5.26
N TRP A 10 -7.13 -4.83 6.19
CA TRP A 10 -7.74 -6.11 5.87
C TRP A 10 -9.21 -5.97 5.43
N TYR A 11 -9.92 -4.98 5.94
CA TYR A 11 -11.27 -4.67 5.47
C TYR A 11 -11.28 -4.24 4.00
N TYR A 12 -10.38 -3.35 3.58
CA TYR A 12 -10.28 -2.95 2.18
C TYR A 12 -9.71 -4.06 1.29
N TYR A 13 -8.68 -4.78 1.77
CA TYR A 13 -8.06 -5.88 1.04
C TYR A 13 -9.06 -6.96 0.63
N ARG A 14 -9.94 -7.36 1.54
CA ARG A 14 -10.95 -8.40 1.30
C ARG A 14 -12.02 -8.00 0.28
N GLN A 15 -12.15 -6.71 -0.05
CA GLN A 15 -13.07 -6.21 -1.07
C GLN A 15 -12.45 -6.22 -2.47
N LEU A 16 -11.13 -6.43 -2.57
CA LEU A 16 -10.45 -6.46 -3.86
C LEU A 16 -10.76 -7.76 -4.61
N PRO A 17 -10.76 -7.74 -5.95
CA PRO A 17 -10.78 -8.97 -6.74
C PRO A 17 -9.61 -9.89 -6.35
N SER A 18 -9.81 -11.22 -6.42
CA SER A 18 -8.81 -12.21 -5.99
C SER A 18 -7.46 -12.03 -6.70
N GLU A 19 -7.48 -11.68 -7.99
CA GLU A 19 -6.26 -11.39 -8.76
C GLU A 19 -5.44 -10.20 -8.20
N ILE A 20 -6.12 -9.22 -7.62
CA ILE A 20 -5.48 -8.04 -7.01
C ILE A 20 -4.99 -8.36 -5.61
N GLN A 21 -5.70 -9.22 -4.87
CA GLN A 21 -5.22 -9.77 -3.60
C GLN A 21 -3.89 -10.51 -3.82
N GLU A 22 -3.84 -11.45 -4.76
CA GLU A 22 -2.60 -12.17 -5.11
C GLU A 22 -1.47 -11.24 -5.58
N LEU A 23 -1.80 -10.18 -6.32
CA LEU A 23 -0.82 -9.18 -6.72
C LEU A 23 -0.29 -8.39 -5.52
N ALA A 24 -1.16 -8.00 -4.58
CA ALA A 24 -0.79 -7.30 -3.36
C ALA A 24 0.12 -8.16 -2.48
N ASP A 25 -0.16 -9.45 -2.34
CA ASP A 25 0.69 -10.39 -1.60
C ASP A 25 2.09 -10.51 -2.23
N ARG A 26 2.16 -10.61 -3.57
CA ARG A 26 3.46 -10.60 -4.27
C ARG A 26 4.21 -9.28 -4.11
N CYS A 27 3.50 -8.15 -4.19
CA CYS A 27 4.09 -6.83 -3.94
C CYS A 27 4.60 -6.70 -2.50
N TYR A 28 3.91 -7.29 -1.52
CA TYR A 28 4.33 -7.30 -0.12
C TYR A 28 5.62 -8.11 0.09
N GLU A 29 5.70 -9.31 -0.51
CA GLU A 29 6.94 -10.10 -0.44
C GLU A 29 8.11 -9.40 -1.13
N LEU A 30 7.85 -8.76 -2.28
CA LEU A 30 8.88 -7.96 -2.96
C LEU A 30 9.31 -6.75 -2.13
N LEU A 31 8.37 -6.07 -1.48
CA LEU A 31 8.66 -4.93 -0.61
C LEU A 31 9.54 -5.32 0.59
N LYS A 32 9.31 -6.50 1.18
CA LYS A 32 10.15 -7.04 2.27
C LYS A 32 11.58 -7.34 1.82
N GLN A 33 11.74 -7.79 0.58
CA GLN A 33 13.04 -8.15 0.02
C GLN A 33 13.82 -6.92 -0.45
N ASP A 34 13.19 -6.07 -1.26
CA ASP A 34 13.77 -4.86 -1.80
C ASP A 34 12.74 -3.72 -1.87
N PRO A 35 12.72 -2.83 -0.86
CA PRO A 35 11.86 -1.66 -0.87
C PRO A 35 12.15 -0.67 -2.01
N ARG A 36 13.33 -0.75 -2.65
CA ARG A 36 13.72 0.14 -3.75
C ARG A 36 13.36 -0.43 -5.11
N TYR A 37 12.69 -1.57 -5.16
CA TYR A 37 12.32 -2.20 -6.41
C TYR A 37 11.47 -1.25 -7.28
N PRO A 38 11.89 -0.93 -8.52
CA PRO A 38 11.29 0.17 -9.29
C PRO A 38 9.78 0.05 -9.52
N SER A 39 9.26 -1.17 -9.71
CA SER A 39 7.82 -1.39 -9.96
C SER A 39 6.93 -1.07 -8.76
N LEU A 40 7.47 -1.12 -7.54
CA LEU A 40 6.75 -0.81 -6.31
C LEU A 40 6.51 0.70 -6.16
N HIS A 41 7.35 1.55 -6.77
CA HIS A 41 7.32 3.01 -6.57
C HIS A 41 7.16 3.40 -5.10
N PHE A 42 7.81 2.66 -4.21
CA PHE A 42 7.66 2.83 -2.77
C PHE A 42 8.25 4.18 -2.34
N LYS A 43 7.39 5.07 -1.85
CA LYS A 43 7.78 6.46 -1.55
C LYS A 43 6.93 7.08 -0.45
N LYS A 44 7.49 8.11 0.18
CA LYS A 44 6.77 8.98 1.11
C LYS A 44 5.98 10.05 0.34
N VAL A 45 4.71 10.25 0.70
CA VAL A 45 3.81 11.25 0.13
C VAL A 45 3.14 12.00 1.29
N GLY A 46 3.64 13.20 1.58
CA GLY A 46 3.26 13.95 2.78
C GLY A 46 3.60 13.17 4.06
N ARG A 47 2.58 12.91 4.89
CA ARG A 47 2.71 12.12 6.12
C ARG A 47 2.59 10.60 5.90
N PHE A 48 2.29 10.16 4.69
CA PHE A 48 2.01 8.77 4.37
C PHE A 48 3.14 8.13 3.57
N TRP A 49 3.17 6.81 3.56
CA TRP A 49 3.94 6.00 2.63
C TRP A 49 2.98 5.35 1.63
N SER A 50 3.38 5.29 0.36
CA SER A 50 2.60 4.65 -0.70
C SER A 50 3.42 3.60 -1.42
N VAL A 51 2.77 2.50 -1.77
CA VAL A 51 3.30 1.47 -2.67
C VAL A 51 2.31 1.19 -3.80
N ARG A 52 2.87 0.85 -4.96
CA ARG A 52 2.14 0.45 -6.17
C ARG A 52 1.82 -1.04 -6.14
N VAL A 53 0.55 -1.36 -6.37
CA VAL A 53 0.05 -2.72 -6.58
C VAL A 53 -0.50 -2.77 -8.01
N GLY A 54 0.35 -3.15 -8.95
CA GLY A 54 0.03 -3.07 -10.38
C GLY A 54 -0.24 -1.65 -10.88
N LEU A 55 -0.87 -1.53 -12.04
CA LEU A 55 -1.05 -0.21 -12.67
C LEU A 55 -2.05 0.66 -11.89
N HIS A 56 -3.15 0.05 -11.44
CA HIS A 56 -4.37 0.73 -10.99
C HIS A 56 -4.61 0.73 -9.48
N TYR A 57 -3.83 -0.01 -8.67
CA TYR A 57 -4.04 -0.09 -7.23
C TYR A 57 -2.86 0.46 -6.44
N ARG A 58 -3.14 0.98 -5.26
CA ARG A 58 -2.16 1.51 -4.31
C ARG A 58 -2.47 1.00 -2.91
N ALA A 59 -1.45 0.83 -2.09
CA ALA A 59 -1.60 0.71 -0.65
C ALA A 59 -0.95 1.89 0.05
N ILE A 60 -1.48 2.26 1.22
CA ILE A 60 -1.03 3.41 2.01
C ILE A 60 -0.73 2.97 3.45
N ALA A 61 0.38 3.48 3.98
CA ALA A 61 0.79 3.30 5.37
C ALA A 61 1.09 4.64 6.05
N VAL A 62 1.03 4.63 7.38
CA VAL A 62 1.66 5.65 8.23
C VAL A 62 2.92 5.08 8.86
N GLU A 63 3.89 5.95 9.10
CA GLU A 63 5.11 5.63 9.83
C GLU A 63 4.89 5.87 11.32
N LYS A 64 5.15 4.84 12.14
CA LYS A 64 5.05 4.89 13.60
C LYS A 64 6.24 4.14 14.19
N ASP A 65 7.05 4.82 15.00
CA ASP A 65 8.16 4.22 15.74
C ASP A 65 9.11 3.38 14.86
N ASN A 66 9.49 3.90 13.68
CA ASN A 66 10.29 3.22 12.64
C ASN A 66 9.63 1.99 11.95
N ASP A 67 8.35 1.75 12.21
CA ASP A 67 7.54 0.73 11.55
C ASP A 67 6.48 1.37 10.64
N LEU A 68 5.98 0.58 9.69
CA LEU A 68 4.93 1.01 8.77
C LEU A 68 3.63 0.28 9.08
N ALA A 69 2.60 1.05 9.41
CA ALA A 69 1.25 0.56 9.60
C ALA A 69 0.41 0.85 8.34
N TRP A 70 0.22 -0.18 7.52
CA TRP A 70 -0.69 -0.17 6.37
C TRP A 70 -2.12 -0.15 6.85
N PHE A 71 -2.91 0.81 6.38
CA PHE A 71 -4.29 0.99 6.80
C PHE A 71 -5.29 1.02 5.65
N TRP A 72 -4.80 1.10 4.42
CA TRP A 72 -5.67 1.17 3.24
C TRP A 72 -5.00 0.54 2.01
N ILE A 73 -5.82 -0.07 1.15
CA ILE A 73 -5.47 -0.53 -0.18
C ILE A 73 -6.69 -0.38 -1.09
N GLY A 74 -6.50 0.08 -2.33
CA GLY A 74 -7.61 0.30 -3.24
C GLY A 74 -7.18 0.94 -4.54
N THR A 75 -8.16 1.44 -5.29
CA THR A 75 -7.92 1.97 -6.64
C THR A 75 -7.19 3.31 -6.61
N HIS A 76 -6.53 3.65 -7.71
CA HIS A 76 -5.84 4.94 -7.85
C HIS A 76 -6.80 6.13 -7.65
N ALA A 77 -8.05 6.01 -8.12
CA ALA A 77 -9.05 7.04 -7.98
C ALA A 77 -9.45 7.28 -6.50
N GLU A 78 -9.52 6.23 -5.69
CA GLU A 78 -9.77 6.36 -4.25
C GLU A 78 -8.54 6.88 -3.52
N TYR A 79 -7.34 6.46 -3.93
CA TYR A 79 -6.08 6.99 -3.43
C TYR A 79 -5.98 8.51 -3.61
N ASP A 80 -6.39 9.04 -4.77
CA ASP A 80 -6.36 10.48 -5.05
C ASP A 80 -7.33 11.27 -4.16
N LYS A 81 -8.42 10.63 -3.69
CA LYS A 81 -9.34 11.23 -2.70
C LYS A 81 -8.72 11.26 -1.31
N ILE A 82 -8.05 10.18 -0.90
CA ILE A 82 -7.42 10.04 0.43
C ILE A 82 -6.28 11.04 0.62
N LEU A 83 -5.48 11.25 -0.43
CA LEU A 83 -4.38 12.19 -0.35
C LEU A 83 -4.79 13.66 -0.45
N GLY A 84 -6.08 13.93 -0.64
CA GLY A 84 -6.58 15.24 -1.01
C GLY A 84 -6.09 15.55 -2.42
N SER A 85 -7.00 15.47 -3.39
CA SER A 85 -6.70 15.87 -4.75
C SER A 85 -6.07 17.26 -4.74
N LYS A 86 -4.96 17.39 -5.46
CA LYS A 86 -4.18 18.62 -5.60
C LYS A 86 -5.03 19.76 -6.17
#